data_AF-A0ABD2TKL0-F1
#
_entry.id   AF-A0ABD2TKL0-F1
#
_cell.length_a   1.000
_cell.length_b   1.000
_cell.length_c   1.000
_cell.angle_alpha   90.00
_cell.angle_beta   90.00
_cell.angle_gamma   90.00
#
_symmetry.space_group_name_H-M   'P 1'
#
loop_
_entity.id
_entity.type
_entity.pdbx_description
1 polymer ?
#
loop_
_entity_poly.entity_id
_entity_poly.type
_entity_poly.pdbx_seq_one_letter_code
_entity_poly.pdbx_strand_id
1 'polypeptide(L)'
;MANHRFQSLKWWRKLTRREWTIAAASLSILFFTLSFITHSNRYSNNSMTPPSDLIPFTPLSNAQQKSAFCLDGSLPGYHLQKGFGSGSDKWVLHIEGGGWCNSIETCSFRQTTKLGSSRFMEHEVQFFGILSSDPSQNPDFFDWNKVKIRYCDGGSFSGHPDSEFKNGTEFFFRGQVIWEAVMDELLSIGLSNAKKALLSGCSAGGLATLIHCDDFREILPKDANVKCLVDAVCLDGSLPGYHLQKGFGSGSDKWVLHIEGGGWCNSIETCSFRQTTKLGSSRFMEHEVQFFGILSSDPSQNPDFFDWNKVKIRYCDGGSFSGHPDSEFKNGTEFFFRGQVIWEAVMDELLSIGLSNAKKALLSGCSAGGLATLIHCDDFREILPKDANVKCLVDAERTLLEVPPLSDFIKMLLTSRVWQKA
;
A
#
# COMPACT_ATOMS: atom_id res chain seq x y z
N MET A 1 11.50 -92.92 -21.63
CA MET A 1 11.29 -91.70 -20.82
C MET A 1 10.23 -90.85 -21.50
N ALA A 2 9.31 -90.32 -20.70
CA ALA A 2 7.94 -90.01 -21.06
C ALA A 2 7.76 -88.78 -21.96
N ASN A 3 6.80 -88.92 -22.88
CA ASN A 3 6.27 -87.90 -23.76
C ASN A 3 4.93 -87.44 -23.15
N HIS A 4 4.86 -86.24 -22.57
CA HIS A 4 3.63 -85.75 -21.94
C HIS A 4 2.77 -84.96 -22.93
N ARG A 5 1.65 -85.61 -23.27
CA ARG A 5 0.49 -85.09 -23.98
C ARG A 5 -0.13 -83.86 -23.28
N PHE A 6 -0.60 -82.96 -24.14
CA PHE A 6 -1.64 -81.95 -23.93
C PHE A 6 -2.74 -82.36 -22.94
N GLN A 7 -3.02 -81.48 -21.98
CA GLN A 7 -4.36 -81.32 -21.40
C GLN A 7 -4.76 -79.84 -21.45
N SER A 8 -5.78 -79.57 -22.25
CA SER A 8 -6.53 -78.33 -22.31
C SER A 8 -7.25 -78.04 -20.99
N LEU A 9 -7.04 -76.87 -20.40
CA LEU A 9 -7.90 -76.36 -19.33
C LEU A 9 -8.49 -75.01 -19.74
N LYS A 10 -9.77 -75.08 -20.14
CA LYS A 10 -10.71 -73.97 -20.17
C LYS A 10 -10.80 -73.38 -18.76
N TRP A 11 -10.58 -72.07 -18.63
CA TRP A 11 -10.97 -71.33 -17.43
C TRP A 11 -11.59 -69.99 -17.82
N TRP A 12 -12.85 -70.02 -18.26
CA TRP A 12 -13.70 -68.83 -18.22
C TRP A 12 -14.28 -68.74 -16.81
N ARG A 13 -13.56 -68.06 -15.92
CA ARG A 13 -14.04 -67.77 -14.57
C ARG A 13 -15.15 -66.73 -14.68
N LYS A 14 -16.37 -67.06 -14.26
CA LYS A 14 -17.46 -66.07 -14.08
C LYS A 14 -17.02 -65.11 -12.97
N LEU A 15 -16.68 -63.89 -13.34
CA LEU A 15 -16.37 -62.80 -12.43
C LEU A 15 -17.58 -62.47 -11.57
N THR A 16 -17.35 -62.32 -10.27
CA THR A 16 -18.35 -61.91 -9.28
C THR A 16 -18.73 -60.45 -9.48
N ARG A 17 -19.91 -60.03 -8.97
CA ARG A 17 -20.42 -58.64 -9.10
C ARG A 17 -19.42 -57.59 -8.60
N ARG A 18 -18.61 -57.96 -7.59
CA ARG A 18 -17.55 -57.11 -7.00
C ARG A 18 -16.30 -57.00 -7.89
N GLU A 19 -15.97 -58.04 -8.64
CA GLU A 19 -14.86 -58.00 -9.60
C GLU A 19 -15.25 -57.19 -10.85
N TRP A 20 -16.52 -57.22 -11.27
CA TRP A 20 -17.05 -56.35 -12.32
C TRP A 20 -17.04 -54.88 -11.95
N THR A 21 -17.37 -54.53 -10.70
CA THR A 21 -17.31 -53.13 -10.25
C THR A 21 -15.88 -52.61 -10.16
N ILE A 22 -14.93 -53.44 -9.72
CA ILE A 22 -13.51 -53.07 -9.70
C ILE A 22 -12.99 -52.91 -11.13
N ALA A 23 -13.31 -53.82 -12.06
CA ALA A 23 -12.91 -53.69 -13.45
C ALA A 23 -13.50 -52.44 -14.13
N ALA A 24 -14.77 -52.12 -13.86
CA ALA A 24 -15.42 -50.92 -14.40
C ALA A 24 -14.84 -49.61 -13.84
N ALA A 25 -14.50 -49.57 -12.54
CA ALA A 25 -13.84 -48.42 -11.93
C ALA A 25 -12.44 -48.20 -12.49
N SER A 26 -11.65 -49.27 -12.62
CA SER A 26 -10.31 -49.22 -13.22
C SER A 26 -10.33 -48.77 -14.68
N LEU A 27 -11.31 -49.24 -15.47
CA LEU A 27 -11.49 -48.82 -16.86
C LEU A 27 -11.87 -47.34 -16.94
N SER A 28 -12.75 -46.88 -16.06
CA SER A 28 -13.18 -45.47 -16.01
C SER A 28 -12.03 -44.53 -15.66
N ILE A 29 -11.16 -44.91 -14.72
CA ILE A 29 -9.94 -44.15 -14.39
C ILE A 29 -9.00 -44.12 -15.59
N LEU A 30 -8.83 -45.24 -16.31
CA LEU A 30 -7.98 -45.30 -17.51
C LEU A 30 -8.53 -44.42 -18.66
N PHE A 31 -9.85 -44.35 -18.82
CA PHE A 31 -10.49 -43.47 -19.81
C PHE A 31 -10.35 -41.99 -19.43
N PHE A 32 -10.44 -41.65 -18.14
CA PHE A 32 -10.20 -40.30 -17.65
C PHE A 32 -8.74 -39.88 -17.84
N THR A 33 -7.77 -40.75 -17.54
CA THR A 33 -6.35 -40.43 -17.75
C THR A 33 -5.97 -40.32 -19.23
N LEU A 34 -6.48 -41.20 -20.12
CA LEU A 34 -6.28 -41.05 -21.56
C LEU A 34 -6.96 -39.81 -22.14
N SER A 35 -8.12 -39.40 -21.61
CA SER A 35 -8.79 -38.15 -22.02
C SER A 35 -7.99 -36.92 -21.60
N PHE A 36 -7.37 -36.94 -20.41
CA PHE A 36 -6.46 -35.88 -19.98
C PHE A 36 -5.18 -35.81 -20.82
N ILE A 37 -4.60 -36.94 -21.22
CA ILE A 37 -3.39 -36.97 -22.07
C ILE A 37 -3.72 -36.51 -23.50
N THR A 38 -4.87 -36.91 -24.06
CA THR A 38 -5.32 -36.47 -25.40
C THR A 38 -5.80 -35.01 -25.43
N HIS A 39 -6.31 -34.48 -24.31
CA HIS A 39 -6.61 -33.05 -24.15
C HIS A 39 -5.32 -32.22 -23.98
N SER A 40 -4.34 -32.72 -23.22
CA SER A 40 -3.05 -32.05 -23.01
C SER A 40 -2.21 -32.01 -24.30
N ASN A 41 -2.30 -33.03 -25.16
CA ASN A 41 -1.58 -33.07 -26.44
C ASN A 41 -2.25 -32.28 -27.59
N ARG A 42 -3.43 -31.68 -27.38
CA ARG A 42 -4.06 -30.79 -28.38
C ARG A 42 -3.70 -29.30 -28.21
N TYR A 43 -2.89 -28.96 -27.20
CA TYR A 43 -2.34 -27.61 -27.00
C TYR A 43 -0.82 -27.54 -27.23
N SER A 44 -0.30 -28.36 -28.14
CA SER A 44 1.06 -28.21 -28.63
C SER A 44 1.03 -28.22 -30.16
N ASN A 45 0.83 -27.04 -30.74
CA ASN A 45 1.58 -26.57 -31.90
C ASN A 45 1.18 -25.11 -32.23
N ASN A 46 2.23 -24.29 -32.32
CA ASN A 46 2.28 -22.89 -32.75
C ASN A 46 1.72 -21.83 -31.80
N SER A 47 2.51 -21.47 -30.78
CA SER A 47 2.71 -20.05 -30.46
C SER A 47 4.20 -19.78 -30.41
N MET A 48 4.69 -18.88 -31.27
CA MET A 48 5.91 -18.13 -30.99
C MET A 48 5.84 -17.68 -29.54
N THR A 49 6.84 -18.01 -28.72
CA THR A 49 6.96 -17.45 -27.37
C THR A 49 6.84 -15.93 -27.49
N PRO A 50 5.84 -15.30 -26.85
CA PRO A 50 5.79 -13.87 -26.75
C PRO A 50 7.11 -13.37 -26.15
N PRO A 51 7.58 -12.16 -26.48
CA PRO A 51 8.65 -11.54 -25.70
C PRO A 51 8.28 -11.62 -24.22
N SER A 52 9.22 -12.00 -23.37
CA SER A 52 9.01 -12.00 -21.93
C SER A 52 8.49 -10.62 -21.50
N ASP A 53 7.28 -10.56 -20.94
CA ASP A 53 6.67 -9.34 -20.37
C ASP A 53 7.33 -8.90 -19.05
N LEU A 54 8.47 -9.50 -18.69
CA LEU A 54 9.22 -9.16 -17.49
C LEU A 54 10.19 -8.01 -17.76
N ILE A 55 10.18 -7.03 -16.87
CA ILE A 55 10.98 -5.81 -16.94
C ILE A 55 12.19 -5.98 -16.03
N PRO A 56 13.43 -5.90 -16.55
CA PRO A 56 14.63 -6.11 -15.75
C PRO A 56 14.91 -4.95 -14.78
N PHE A 57 15.53 -5.27 -13.66
CA PHE A 57 16.07 -4.31 -12.71
C PHE A 57 17.32 -3.65 -13.31
N THR A 58 17.36 -2.33 -13.25
CA THR A 58 18.47 -1.49 -13.70
C THR A 58 19.08 -0.82 -12.47
N PRO A 59 20.26 -1.26 -12.00
CA PRO A 59 21.02 -0.53 -10.99
C PRO A 59 21.45 0.83 -11.54
N LEU A 60 21.43 1.87 -10.71
CA LEU A 60 21.85 3.21 -11.11
C LEU A 60 23.33 3.23 -11.51
N SER A 61 23.63 3.78 -12.69
CA SER A 61 24.98 3.83 -13.24
C SER A 61 25.93 4.74 -12.45
N ASN A 62 25.43 5.88 -11.96
CA ASN A 62 26.22 6.89 -11.25
C ASN A 62 26.06 6.83 -9.72
N ALA A 63 25.43 5.78 -9.18
CA ALA A 63 25.15 5.68 -7.74
C ALA A 63 26.43 5.78 -6.89
N GLN A 64 27.51 5.08 -7.27
CA GLN A 64 28.78 5.15 -6.53
C GLN A 64 29.38 6.56 -6.54
N GLN A 65 29.39 7.24 -7.68
CA GLN A 65 29.92 8.60 -7.79
C GLN A 65 29.13 9.59 -6.93
N LYS A 66 27.81 9.40 -6.86
CA LYS A 66 26.90 10.22 -6.05
C LYS A 66 26.81 9.79 -4.59
N SER A 67 27.47 8.69 -4.20
CA SER A 67 27.30 8.06 -2.89
C SER A 67 25.83 7.70 -2.57
N ALA A 68 25.06 7.31 -3.59
CA ALA A 68 23.70 6.82 -3.46
C ALA A 68 23.72 5.31 -3.20
N PHE A 69 23.31 4.91 -2.00
CA PHE A 69 23.32 3.51 -1.58
C PHE A 69 22.01 3.14 -0.89
N CYS A 70 21.54 1.92 -1.12
CA CYS A 70 20.52 1.29 -0.27
C CYS A 70 21.05 1.13 1.17
N LEU A 71 20.16 0.83 2.12
CA LEU A 71 20.53 0.68 3.53
C LEU A 71 21.77 -0.19 3.76
N ASP A 72 21.94 -1.28 3.00
CA ASP A 72 23.06 -2.24 3.11
C ASP A 72 24.32 -1.88 2.28
N GLY A 73 24.35 -0.73 1.61
CA GLY A 73 25.45 -0.31 0.74
C GLY A 73 25.34 -0.80 -0.72
N SER A 74 24.31 -1.58 -1.07
CA SER A 74 24.07 -1.97 -2.46
C SER A 74 23.55 -0.80 -3.32
N LEU A 75 23.68 -0.92 -4.65
CA LEU A 75 23.27 0.16 -5.55
C LEU A 75 21.74 0.17 -5.70
N PRO A 76 21.07 1.31 -5.49
CA PRO A 76 19.65 1.45 -5.77
C PRO A 76 19.38 1.33 -7.28
N GLY A 77 18.11 1.27 -7.68
CA GLY A 77 17.75 1.16 -9.09
C GLY A 77 16.25 1.18 -9.34
N TYR A 78 15.89 0.93 -10.59
CA TYR A 78 14.51 0.95 -11.07
C TYR A 78 14.27 -0.10 -12.15
N HIS A 79 13.01 -0.35 -12.47
CA HIS A 79 12.60 -1.05 -13.67
C HIS A 79 12.05 -0.05 -14.67
N LEU A 80 12.43 -0.15 -15.94
CA LEU A 80 11.98 0.77 -16.99
C LEU A 80 11.43 -0.01 -18.19
N GLN A 81 10.22 0.34 -18.58
CA GLN A 81 9.65 -0.04 -19.87
C GLN A 81 9.44 1.23 -20.69
N LYS A 82 10.06 1.30 -21.87
CA LYS A 82 9.94 2.47 -22.75
C LYS A 82 8.54 2.56 -23.36
N GLY A 83 8.04 3.78 -23.45
CA GLY A 83 6.80 4.09 -24.13
C GLY A 83 6.93 3.96 -25.65
N PHE A 84 5.79 3.96 -26.32
CA PHE A 84 5.71 3.84 -27.77
C PHE A 84 4.62 4.74 -28.34
N GLY A 85 4.67 4.98 -29.65
CA GLY A 85 3.68 5.80 -30.33
C GLY A 85 3.48 7.17 -29.66
N SER A 86 2.23 7.44 -29.27
CA SER A 86 1.83 8.72 -28.69
C SER A 86 2.31 8.92 -27.25
N GLY A 87 2.72 7.87 -26.55
CA GLY A 87 3.20 7.92 -25.18
C GLY A 87 4.73 7.97 -25.05
N SER A 88 5.46 7.98 -26.17
CA SER A 88 6.94 7.99 -26.18
C SER A 88 7.57 9.21 -25.50
N ASP A 89 6.85 10.34 -25.38
CA ASP A 89 7.26 11.55 -24.65
C ASP A 89 6.49 11.76 -23.33
N LYS A 90 5.77 10.74 -22.86
CA LYS A 90 4.99 10.76 -21.62
C LYS A 90 5.55 9.75 -20.63
N TRP A 91 5.49 10.08 -19.34
CA TRP A 91 6.18 9.32 -18.29
C TRP A 91 5.27 9.06 -17.09
N VAL A 92 5.23 7.81 -16.62
CA VAL A 92 4.70 7.43 -15.30
C VAL A 92 5.84 6.88 -14.49
N LEU A 93 6.15 7.54 -13.37
CA LEU A 93 7.09 7.07 -12.37
C LEU A 93 6.28 6.59 -11.17
N HIS A 94 6.51 5.37 -10.72
CA HIS A 94 5.86 4.79 -9.56
C HIS A 94 6.89 4.39 -8.52
N ILE A 95 6.77 4.95 -7.31
CA ILE A 95 7.63 4.66 -6.18
C ILE A 95 7.04 3.49 -5.40
N GLU A 96 7.82 2.42 -5.29
CA GLU A 96 7.48 1.24 -4.50
C GLU A 96 7.27 1.60 -3.02
N GLY A 97 6.25 1.02 -2.40
CA GLY A 97 6.00 1.13 -0.96
C GLY A 97 6.74 0.07 -0.14
N GLY A 98 6.41 0.00 1.16
CA GLY A 98 6.94 -1.05 2.04
C GLY A 98 7.28 -0.59 3.46
N GLY A 99 6.58 0.41 4.00
CA GLY A 99 6.79 0.93 5.35
C GLY A 99 8.20 1.46 5.64
N TRP A 100 8.52 1.69 6.90
CA TRP A 100 9.82 2.25 7.34
C TRP A 100 10.56 1.29 8.27
N CYS A 101 11.76 1.70 8.67
CA CYS A 101 12.40 1.18 9.87
C CYS A 101 12.69 2.37 10.81
N ASN A 102 12.34 2.23 12.09
CA ASN A 102 12.38 3.33 13.07
C ASN A 102 13.33 3.07 14.25
N SER A 103 14.12 1.99 14.17
CA SER A 103 15.17 1.67 15.13
C SER A 103 16.35 1.00 14.43
N ILE A 104 17.52 1.00 15.06
CA ILE A 104 18.70 0.33 14.51
C ILE A 104 18.43 -1.17 14.31
N GLU A 105 17.70 -1.80 15.21
CA GLU A 105 17.35 -3.22 15.11
C GLU A 105 16.42 -3.50 13.92
N THR A 106 15.37 -2.68 13.75
CA THR A 106 14.44 -2.83 12.63
C THR A 106 15.09 -2.51 11.29
N CYS A 107 16.01 -1.53 11.25
CA CYS A 107 16.78 -1.20 10.05
C CYS A 107 17.82 -2.27 9.72
N SER A 108 18.48 -2.83 10.74
CA SER A 108 19.43 -3.95 10.59
C SER A 108 18.73 -5.16 9.97
N PHE A 109 17.54 -5.50 10.47
CA PHE A 109 16.71 -6.53 9.85
C PHE A 109 16.36 -6.18 8.40
N ARG A 110 15.93 -4.93 8.15
CA ARG A 110 15.50 -4.48 6.81
C ARG A 110 16.62 -4.58 5.77
N GLN A 111 17.89 -4.35 6.12
CA GLN A 111 19.05 -4.55 5.22
C GLN A 111 19.11 -5.97 4.64
N THR A 112 18.58 -6.97 5.35
CA THR A 112 18.56 -8.37 4.90
C THR A 112 17.38 -8.71 3.98
N THR A 113 16.61 -7.70 3.57
CA THR A 113 15.39 -7.85 2.75
C THR A 113 15.47 -7.01 1.48
N LYS A 114 14.54 -7.25 0.55
CA LYS A 114 14.41 -6.47 -0.68
C LYS A 114 14.10 -4.98 -0.46
N LEU A 115 13.66 -4.60 0.75
CA LEU A 115 13.34 -3.22 1.13
C LEU A 115 14.51 -2.48 1.81
N GLY A 116 15.68 -3.12 1.93
CA GLY A 116 16.90 -2.50 2.43
C GLY A 116 18.15 -2.82 1.60
N SER A 117 18.02 -3.69 0.59
CA SER A 117 19.12 -4.08 -0.29
C SER A 117 18.63 -4.49 -1.67
N SER A 118 19.26 -3.96 -2.72
CA SER A 118 19.02 -4.38 -4.09
C SER A 118 19.54 -5.79 -4.38
N ARG A 119 20.38 -6.37 -3.51
CA ARG A 119 20.85 -7.76 -3.63
C ARG A 119 19.73 -8.78 -3.43
N PHE A 120 18.65 -8.38 -2.75
CA PHE A 120 17.48 -9.22 -2.49
C PHE A 120 16.26 -8.83 -3.32
N MET A 121 16.39 -7.84 -4.22
CA MET A 121 15.32 -7.43 -5.12
C MET A 121 15.11 -8.45 -6.24
N GLU A 122 13.88 -8.59 -6.69
CA GLU A 122 13.55 -9.35 -7.89
C GLU A 122 14.26 -8.74 -9.10
N HIS A 123 15.05 -9.55 -9.81
CA HIS A 123 15.83 -9.12 -10.98
C HIS A 123 14.95 -8.75 -12.17
N GLU A 124 13.76 -9.33 -12.28
CA GLU A 124 12.77 -8.97 -13.27
C GLU A 124 11.39 -8.98 -12.61
N VAL A 125 10.51 -8.06 -13.03
CA VAL A 125 9.14 -7.95 -12.50
C VAL A 125 8.16 -7.77 -13.63
N GLN A 126 6.92 -8.21 -13.43
CA GLN A 126 5.82 -7.84 -14.32
C GLN A 126 5.21 -6.52 -13.84
N PHE A 127 4.82 -5.66 -14.78
CA PHE A 127 4.08 -4.44 -14.48
C PHE A 127 2.57 -4.69 -14.53
N PHE A 128 1.86 -4.09 -13.57
CA PHE A 128 0.41 -4.20 -13.39
C PHE A 128 -0.21 -2.83 -13.13
N GLY A 129 -1.54 -2.74 -13.18
CA GLY A 129 -2.30 -1.52 -12.88
C GLY A 129 -1.83 -0.35 -13.74
N ILE A 130 -1.51 0.79 -13.10
CA ILE A 130 -1.04 2.01 -13.78
C ILE A 130 0.27 1.83 -14.57
N LEU A 131 1.03 0.76 -14.31
CA LEU A 131 2.23 0.40 -15.07
C LEU A 131 1.98 -0.67 -16.15
N SER A 132 0.78 -1.26 -16.22
CA SER A 132 0.47 -2.31 -17.20
C SER A 132 0.60 -1.80 -18.64
N SER A 133 1.06 -2.65 -19.57
CA SER A 133 1.02 -2.37 -21.01
C SER A 133 -0.27 -2.84 -21.66
N ASP A 134 -1.13 -3.52 -20.91
CA ASP A 134 -2.43 -3.98 -21.41
C ASP A 134 -3.41 -2.79 -21.42
N PRO A 135 -3.87 -2.33 -22.60
CA PRO A 135 -4.82 -1.21 -22.69
C PRO A 135 -6.16 -1.49 -22.01
N SER A 136 -6.51 -2.78 -21.78
CA SER A 136 -7.72 -3.14 -21.04
C SER A 136 -7.59 -2.91 -19.54
N GLN A 137 -6.36 -2.93 -19.01
CA GLN A 137 -6.06 -2.63 -17.61
C GLN A 137 -5.61 -1.19 -17.39
N ASN A 138 -4.95 -0.60 -18.39
CA ASN A 138 -4.33 0.72 -18.31
C ASN A 138 -4.67 1.57 -19.55
N PRO A 139 -5.94 1.94 -19.75
CA PRO A 139 -6.37 2.62 -20.98
C PRO A 139 -5.68 3.97 -21.20
N ASP A 140 -5.25 4.64 -20.12
CA ASP A 140 -4.71 6.00 -20.17
C ASP A 140 -3.19 6.06 -20.32
N PHE A 141 -2.46 5.08 -19.77
CA PHE A 141 -1.00 5.12 -19.65
C PHE A 141 -0.27 3.92 -20.28
N PHE A 142 -0.98 2.98 -20.94
CA PHE A 142 -0.36 1.76 -21.47
C PHE A 142 0.82 2.00 -22.42
N ASP A 143 0.80 3.09 -23.20
CA ASP A 143 1.82 3.45 -24.19
C ASP A 143 2.89 4.43 -23.67
N TRP A 144 2.83 4.84 -22.39
CA TRP A 144 3.78 5.77 -21.77
C TRP A 144 5.10 5.08 -21.41
N ASN A 145 6.17 5.87 -21.19
CA ASN A 145 7.35 5.39 -20.49
C ASN A 145 6.98 5.10 -19.03
N LYS A 146 7.31 3.91 -18.54
CA LYS A 146 6.85 3.41 -17.24
C LYS A 146 8.05 3.00 -16.40
N VAL A 147 8.17 3.63 -15.24
CA VAL A 147 9.29 3.42 -14.32
C VAL A 147 8.76 2.95 -12.98
N LYS A 148 9.25 1.82 -12.47
CA LYS A 148 9.07 1.41 -11.08
C LYS A 148 10.37 1.67 -10.32
N ILE A 149 10.39 2.70 -9.48
CA ILE A 149 11.52 3.03 -8.61
C ILE A 149 11.49 2.09 -7.42
N ARG A 150 12.59 1.35 -7.18
CA ARG A 150 12.67 0.37 -6.10
C ARG A 150 13.06 1.03 -4.79
N TYR A 151 12.34 0.71 -3.73
CA TYR A 151 12.50 1.33 -2.42
C TYR A 151 13.46 0.55 -1.53
N CYS A 152 14.53 1.20 -1.06
CA CYS A 152 15.58 0.53 -0.26
C CYS A 152 16.28 1.38 0.81
N ASP A 153 15.84 2.63 1.03
CA ASP A 153 16.43 3.51 2.06
C ASP A 153 15.71 3.40 3.41
N GLY A 154 14.50 2.82 3.45
CA GLY A 154 13.71 2.68 4.69
C GLY A 154 13.15 3.99 5.25
N GLY A 155 13.26 5.10 4.51
CA GLY A 155 12.93 6.47 4.91
C GLY A 155 12.09 7.24 3.90
N SER A 156 11.31 6.57 3.03
CA SER A 156 10.55 7.23 1.94
C SER A 156 11.36 8.21 1.09
N PHE A 157 12.60 7.86 0.77
CA PHE A 157 13.49 8.72 -0.01
C PHE A 157 13.75 10.11 0.61
N SER A 158 13.59 10.28 1.93
CA SER A 158 13.70 11.60 2.59
C SER A 158 15.03 11.88 3.28
N GLY A 159 15.79 10.83 3.62
CA GLY A 159 16.97 10.95 4.49
C GLY A 159 18.27 11.31 3.77
N HIS A 160 19.06 12.21 4.36
CA HIS A 160 20.49 12.39 4.09
C HIS A 160 21.21 12.96 5.33
N PRO A 161 21.69 12.10 6.26
CA PRO A 161 22.37 12.59 7.45
C PRO A 161 23.77 13.12 7.12
N ASP A 162 24.21 14.13 7.87
CA ASP A 162 25.57 14.71 7.78
C ASP A 162 26.68 13.68 8.03
N SER A 163 26.37 12.63 8.79
CA SER A 163 27.29 11.53 9.07
C SER A 163 26.55 10.21 9.22
N GLU A 164 27.14 9.13 8.70
CA GLU A 164 26.57 7.79 8.86
C GLU A 164 26.70 7.27 10.28
N PHE A 165 25.76 6.40 10.65
CA PHE A 165 25.80 5.70 11.93
C PHE A 165 26.95 4.70 11.94
N LYS A 166 27.88 4.85 12.89
CA LYS A 166 29.06 3.98 13.06
C LYS A 166 28.97 3.24 14.39
N ASN A 167 28.20 2.15 14.43
CA ASN A 167 28.19 1.27 15.61
C ASN A 167 28.00 -0.21 15.24
N GLY A 168 29.03 -0.82 14.63
CA GLY A 168 29.11 -2.26 14.35
C GLY A 168 28.49 -2.72 13.02
N THR A 169 27.37 -2.13 12.61
CA THR A 169 26.76 -2.31 11.27
C THR A 169 26.72 -0.97 10.56
N GLU A 170 27.26 -0.89 9.35
CA GLU A 170 27.21 0.32 8.52
C GLU A 170 25.82 0.45 7.90
N PHE A 171 25.17 1.61 8.10
CA PHE A 171 23.89 1.96 7.48
C PHE A 171 24.09 3.13 6.54
N PHE A 172 23.38 3.12 5.42
CA PHE A 172 23.33 4.23 4.49
C PHE A 172 21.90 4.77 4.40
N PHE A 173 21.56 5.74 5.26
CA PHE A 173 20.26 6.41 5.23
C PHE A 173 20.26 7.50 4.16
N ARG A 174 20.31 7.09 2.89
CA ARG A 174 20.59 7.97 1.74
C ARG A 174 19.38 8.28 0.87
N GLY A 175 18.16 8.17 1.40
CA GLY A 175 16.91 8.35 0.65
C GLY A 175 16.90 9.54 -0.31
N GLN A 176 17.24 10.75 0.16
CA GLN A 176 17.28 11.96 -0.67
C GLN A 176 18.32 11.85 -1.81
N VAL A 177 19.50 11.30 -1.52
CA VAL A 177 20.58 11.11 -2.51
C VAL A 177 20.18 10.07 -3.54
N ILE A 178 19.48 9.01 -3.13
CA ILE A 178 18.94 8.00 -4.04
C ILE A 178 17.92 8.67 -4.97
N TRP A 179 16.99 9.47 -4.43
CA TRP A 179 16.02 10.21 -5.24
C TRP A 179 16.71 11.07 -6.31
N GLU A 180 17.66 11.92 -5.91
CA GLU A 180 18.41 12.78 -6.83
C GLU A 180 19.21 11.98 -7.86
N ALA A 181 19.78 10.83 -7.46
CA ALA A 181 20.50 9.95 -8.38
C ALA A 181 19.57 9.30 -9.40
N VAL A 182 18.38 8.84 -8.99
CA VAL A 182 17.36 8.28 -9.89
C VAL A 182 16.88 9.35 -10.86
N MET A 183 16.52 10.55 -10.37
CA MET A 183 16.00 11.63 -11.22
C MET A 183 17.01 12.05 -12.29
N ASP A 184 18.27 12.26 -11.93
CA ASP A 184 19.32 12.62 -12.90
C ASP A 184 19.52 11.54 -13.98
N GLU A 185 19.49 10.27 -13.59
CA GLU A 185 19.59 9.18 -14.56
C GLU A 185 18.38 9.15 -15.49
N LEU A 186 17.16 9.25 -14.96
CA LEU A 186 15.93 9.28 -15.76
C LEU A 186 15.90 10.49 -16.70
N LEU A 187 16.34 11.67 -16.24
CA LEU A 187 16.49 12.87 -17.07
C LEU A 187 17.45 12.62 -18.24
N SER A 188 18.57 11.93 -18.00
CA SER A 188 19.58 11.62 -19.01
C SER A 188 19.08 10.66 -20.10
N ILE A 189 18.15 9.76 -19.77
CA ILE A 189 17.63 8.75 -20.70
C ILE A 189 16.32 9.16 -21.39
N GLY A 190 15.81 10.37 -21.12
CA GLY A 190 14.73 10.99 -21.90
C GLY A 190 13.65 11.70 -21.11
N LEU A 191 13.59 11.58 -19.78
CA LEU A 191 12.59 12.27 -18.96
C LEU A 191 12.68 13.80 -19.11
N SER A 192 13.88 14.32 -19.41
CA SER A 192 14.12 15.74 -19.72
C SER A 192 13.36 16.27 -20.93
N ASN A 193 12.83 15.40 -21.78
CA ASN A 193 12.01 15.76 -22.96
C ASN A 193 10.51 15.52 -22.74
N ALA A 194 10.08 15.18 -21.52
CA ALA A 194 8.70 14.81 -21.25
C ALA A 194 7.72 15.96 -21.53
N LYS A 195 6.60 15.64 -22.20
CA LYS A 195 5.44 16.54 -22.33
C LYS A 195 4.40 16.32 -21.25
N LYS A 196 4.31 15.09 -20.74
CA LYS A 196 3.49 14.76 -19.57
C LYS A 196 4.29 13.85 -18.65
N ALA A 197 4.22 14.12 -17.35
CA ALA A 197 4.84 13.29 -16.35
C ALA A 197 3.88 13.09 -15.17
N LEU A 198 3.75 11.85 -14.72
CA LEU A 198 3.00 11.48 -13.52
C LEU A 198 3.96 10.83 -12.53
N LEU A 199 4.14 11.45 -11.37
CA LEU A 199 4.77 10.80 -10.23
C LEU A 199 3.67 10.12 -9.42
N SER A 200 3.89 8.88 -9.01
CA SER A 200 2.93 8.15 -8.19
C SER A 200 3.65 7.28 -7.17
N GLY A 201 2.92 6.84 -6.15
CA GLY A 201 3.46 5.88 -5.21
C GLY A 201 2.41 5.31 -4.27
N CYS A 202 2.74 4.17 -3.68
CA CYS A 202 1.89 3.44 -2.74
C CYS A 202 2.53 3.42 -1.34
N SER A 203 1.74 3.65 -0.28
CA SER A 203 2.20 3.65 1.13
C SER A 203 3.46 4.54 1.31
N ALA A 204 4.59 4.00 1.78
CA ALA A 204 5.85 4.74 1.89
C ALA A 204 6.30 5.43 0.58
N GLY A 205 6.00 4.86 -0.58
CA GLY A 205 6.25 5.49 -1.88
C GLY A 205 5.24 6.61 -2.21
N GLY A 206 4.03 6.54 -1.64
CA GLY A 206 3.06 7.63 -1.67
C GLY A 206 3.53 8.83 -0.86
N LEU A 207 4.07 8.61 0.35
CA LEU A 207 4.74 9.67 1.11
C LEU A 207 5.93 10.26 0.35
N ALA A 208 6.77 9.42 -0.26
CA ALA A 208 7.86 9.89 -1.12
C ALA A 208 7.35 10.74 -2.29
N THR A 209 6.19 10.38 -2.87
CA THR A 209 5.55 11.18 -3.92
C THR A 209 5.13 12.56 -3.41
N LEU A 210 4.61 12.66 -2.18
CA LEU A 210 4.26 13.94 -1.56
C LEU A 210 5.49 14.79 -1.29
N ILE A 211 6.54 14.20 -0.69
CA ILE A 211 7.78 14.90 -0.35
C ILE A 211 8.44 15.49 -1.60
N HIS A 212 8.50 14.71 -2.68
CA HIS A 212 9.28 15.05 -3.86
C HIS A 212 8.48 15.67 -5.00
N CYS A 213 7.17 15.90 -4.84
CA CYS A 213 6.33 16.36 -5.95
C CYS A 213 6.77 17.72 -6.52
N ASP A 214 7.08 18.67 -5.64
CA ASP A 214 7.49 20.01 -6.02
C ASP A 214 8.85 19.99 -6.74
N ASP A 215 9.83 19.28 -6.18
CA ASP A 215 11.15 19.08 -6.79
C ASP A 215 11.03 18.38 -8.16
N PHE A 216 10.18 17.35 -8.26
CA PHE A 216 9.89 16.66 -9.51
C PHE A 216 9.30 17.59 -10.57
N ARG A 217 8.39 18.50 -10.17
CA ARG A 217 7.85 19.52 -11.07
C ARG A 217 8.93 20.51 -11.51
N GLU A 218 9.83 20.90 -10.61
CA GLU A 218 10.85 21.92 -10.85
C GLU A 218 11.91 21.46 -11.86
N ILE A 219 12.34 20.19 -11.80
CA ILE A 219 13.38 19.65 -12.68
C ILE A 219 12.91 19.34 -14.11
N LEU A 220 11.61 19.35 -14.36
CA LEU A 220 11.00 19.03 -15.66
C LEU A 220 10.79 20.28 -16.54
N PRO A 221 10.63 20.11 -17.87
CA PRO A 221 10.38 21.24 -18.76
C PRO A 221 9.22 22.11 -18.29
N LYS A 222 9.36 23.44 -18.43
CA LYS A 222 8.34 24.38 -17.96
C LYS A 222 6.99 24.17 -18.63
N ASP A 223 6.98 23.73 -19.88
CA ASP A 223 5.80 23.41 -20.69
C ASP A 223 5.27 21.99 -20.49
N ALA A 224 5.94 21.14 -19.70
CA ALA A 224 5.45 19.81 -19.36
C ALA A 224 4.25 19.90 -18.40
N ASN A 225 3.25 19.05 -18.63
CA ASN A 225 2.17 18.84 -17.66
C ASN A 225 2.58 17.76 -16.65
N VAL A 226 2.95 18.21 -15.45
CA VAL A 226 3.41 17.34 -14.37
C VAL A 226 2.30 17.21 -13.33
N LYS A 227 2.02 15.98 -12.91
CA LYS A 227 1.09 15.67 -11.83
C LYS A 227 1.72 14.68 -10.86
N CYS A 228 1.23 14.68 -9.64
CA CYS A 228 1.56 13.68 -8.63
C CYS A 228 0.27 12.98 -8.17
N LEU A 229 0.34 11.67 -7.97
CA LEU A 229 -0.78 10.82 -7.56
C LEU A 229 -0.37 10.00 -6.33
N VAL A 230 -1.07 10.23 -5.23
CA VAL A 230 -0.92 9.45 -4.00
C VAL A 230 -2.07 8.47 -3.93
N ASP A 231 -1.83 7.18 -3.68
CA ASP A 231 -2.88 6.14 -3.56
C ASP A 231 -3.75 6.27 -2.29
N ALA A 232 -3.57 7.36 -1.55
CA ALA A 232 -4.50 7.81 -0.53
C ALA A 232 -5.58 8.66 -1.20
N VAL A 233 -6.72 8.06 -1.51
CA VAL A 233 -7.88 8.74 -2.10
C VAL A 233 -9.17 8.38 -1.39
N CYS A 234 -10.09 9.33 -1.29
CA CYS A 234 -11.47 9.14 -0.84
C CYS A 234 -12.22 8.17 -1.76
N LEU A 235 -13.43 7.75 -1.37
CA LEU A 235 -14.24 6.82 -2.14
C LEU A 235 -14.37 7.19 -3.63
N ASP A 236 -14.46 8.49 -3.97
CA ASP A 236 -14.60 9.00 -5.34
C ASP A 236 -13.27 9.26 -6.09
N GLY A 237 -12.12 8.94 -5.49
CA GLY A 237 -10.80 9.18 -6.05
C GLY A 237 -10.22 10.58 -5.77
N SER A 238 -10.93 11.47 -5.05
CA SER A 238 -10.37 12.74 -4.59
C SER A 238 -9.38 12.57 -3.45
N LEU A 239 -8.42 13.50 -3.28
CA LEU A 239 -7.43 13.40 -2.20
C LEU A 239 -8.08 13.60 -0.83
N PRO A 240 -7.74 12.82 0.20
CA PRO A 240 -8.22 13.02 1.56
C PRO A 240 -7.64 14.31 2.16
N GLY A 241 -8.10 14.69 3.35
CA GLY A 241 -7.56 15.86 4.03
C GLY A 241 -7.85 15.89 5.52
N TYR A 242 -7.25 16.86 6.18
CA TYR A 242 -7.48 17.19 7.58
C TYR A 242 -7.48 18.71 7.76
N HIS A 243 -8.05 19.17 8.87
CA HIS A 243 -7.96 20.56 9.31
C HIS A 243 -7.01 20.63 10.50
N LEU A 244 -6.10 21.61 10.51
CA LEU A 244 -5.13 21.80 11.58
C LEU A 244 -5.20 23.22 12.14
N GLN A 245 -5.17 23.31 13.46
CA GLN A 245 -4.90 24.54 14.20
C GLN A 245 -3.69 24.33 15.10
N LYS A 246 -2.64 25.13 14.93
CA LYS A 246 -1.42 25.04 15.75
C LYS A 246 -1.70 25.45 17.20
N GLY A 247 -1.09 24.73 18.12
CA GLY A 247 -1.10 25.03 19.54
C GLY A 247 -0.23 26.23 19.88
N PHE A 248 -0.38 26.73 21.09
CA PHE A 248 0.37 27.89 21.59
C PHE A 248 0.74 27.72 23.06
N GLY A 249 1.67 28.55 23.54
CA GLY A 249 2.09 28.56 24.94
C GLY A 249 2.55 27.19 25.42
N SER A 250 1.87 26.65 26.43
CA SER A 250 2.23 25.37 27.03
C SER A 250 1.79 24.16 26.21
N GLY A 251 0.88 24.33 25.25
CA GLY A 251 0.31 23.27 24.43
C GLY A 251 0.98 23.11 23.06
N SER A 252 2.01 23.90 22.75
CA SER A 252 2.67 23.85 21.43
C SER A 252 3.36 22.50 21.12
N ASP A 253 3.69 21.70 22.13
CA ASP A 253 4.24 20.34 22.01
C ASP A 253 3.22 19.24 22.35
N LYS A 254 1.93 19.59 22.42
CA LYS A 254 0.84 18.66 22.72
C LYS A 254 -0.16 18.62 21.57
N TRP A 255 -0.79 17.46 21.35
CA TRP A 255 -1.59 17.20 20.16
C TRP A 255 -2.92 16.52 20.49
N VAL A 256 -4.00 17.01 19.90
CA VAL A 256 -5.31 16.34 19.85
C VAL A 256 -5.65 16.07 18.39
N LEU A 257 -5.75 14.80 18.03
CA LEU A 257 -6.20 14.35 16.71
C LEU A 257 -7.61 13.78 16.88
N HIS A 258 -8.59 14.32 16.17
CA HIS A 258 -9.96 13.86 16.21
C HIS A 258 -10.39 13.33 14.83
N ILE A 259 -10.77 12.05 14.77
CA ILE A 259 -11.26 11.38 13.57
C ILE A 259 -12.76 11.64 13.44
N GLU A 260 -13.15 12.26 12.33
CA GLU A 260 -14.54 12.54 12.01
C GLU A 260 -15.39 11.25 11.90
N GLY A 261 -16.59 11.28 12.47
CA GLY A 261 -17.59 10.22 12.30
C GLY A 261 -18.49 10.44 11.08
N GLY A 262 -19.31 9.44 10.76
CA GLY A 262 -20.25 9.57 9.64
C GLY A 262 -20.84 8.26 9.14
N GLY A 263 -20.93 7.23 10.01
CA GLY A 263 -21.41 5.90 9.65
C GLY A 263 -20.58 5.19 8.56
N TRP A 264 -21.07 4.07 8.07
CA TRP A 264 -20.44 3.27 7.01
C TRP A 264 -21.33 3.22 5.77
N CYS A 265 -20.73 2.90 4.61
CA CYS A 265 -21.51 2.39 3.49
C CYS A 265 -21.23 0.88 3.37
N ASN A 266 -22.27 0.08 3.22
CA ASN A 266 -22.19 -1.38 3.28
C ASN A 266 -22.82 -2.08 2.07
N SER A 267 -23.19 -1.29 1.06
CA SER A 267 -23.67 -1.76 -0.25
C SER A 267 -23.14 -0.84 -1.34
N ILE A 268 -23.14 -1.32 -2.58
CA ILE A 268 -22.73 -0.54 -3.75
C ILE A 268 -23.58 0.73 -3.85
N GLU A 269 -24.90 0.61 -3.64
CA GLU A 269 -25.84 1.73 -3.74
C GLU A 269 -25.56 2.78 -2.67
N THR A 270 -25.31 2.35 -1.42
CA THR A 270 -25.00 3.27 -0.32
C THR A 270 -23.63 3.93 -0.51
N CYS A 271 -22.64 3.22 -1.04
CA CYS A 271 -21.32 3.78 -1.33
C CYS A 271 -21.34 4.71 -2.55
N SER A 272 -22.11 4.38 -3.60
CA SER A 272 -22.32 5.26 -4.77
C SER A 272 -22.94 6.59 -4.36
N PHE A 273 -23.98 6.55 -3.51
CA PHE A 273 -24.55 7.77 -2.98
C PHE A 273 -23.51 8.55 -2.16
N ARG A 274 -22.76 7.86 -1.30
CA ARG A 274 -21.79 8.47 -0.41
C ARG A 274 -20.65 9.20 -1.13
N GLN A 275 -20.18 8.69 -2.27
CA GLN A 275 -19.19 9.38 -3.14
C GLN A 275 -19.63 10.78 -3.55
N THR A 276 -20.95 11.04 -3.64
CA THR A 276 -21.50 12.35 -4.00
C THR A 276 -21.63 13.31 -2.82
N THR A 277 -21.05 12.95 -1.66
CA THR A 277 -21.15 13.71 -0.40
C THR A 277 -19.78 13.96 0.20
N LYS A 278 -19.70 14.86 1.19
CA LYS A 278 -18.47 15.13 1.95
C LYS A 278 -17.89 13.93 2.71
N LEU A 279 -18.67 12.87 2.88
CA LEU A 279 -18.25 11.63 3.54
C LEU A 279 -17.70 10.56 2.58
N GLY A 280 -17.65 10.86 1.28
CA GLY A 280 -17.04 10.00 0.26
C GLY A 280 -16.18 10.76 -0.75
N SER A 281 -16.10 12.09 -0.65
CA SER A 281 -15.31 12.93 -1.54
C SER A 281 -14.90 14.23 -0.86
N SER A 282 -13.63 14.58 -0.97
CA SER A 282 -13.11 15.86 -0.49
C SER A 282 -13.56 17.04 -1.33
N ARG A 283 -14.08 16.81 -2.55
CA ARG A 283 -14.64 17.88 -3.41
C ARG A 283 -15.87 18.54 -2.79
N PHE A 284 -16.53 17.88 -1.85
CA PHE A 284 -17.68 18.40 -1.12
C PHE A 284 -17.36 18.77 0.34
N MET A 285 -16.10 18.65 0.76
CA MET A 285 -15.68 19.05 2.10
C MET A 285 -15.57 20.57 2.20
N GLU A 286 -15.90 21.08 3.38
CA GLU A 286 -15.70 22.48 3.72
C GLU A 286 -14.19 22.81 3.77
N HIS A 287 -13.78 23.87 3.07
CA HIS A 287 -12.38 24.34 3.08
C HIS A 287 -11.96 24.84 4.48
N GLU A 288 -12.88 25.49 5.18
CA GLU A 288 -12.69 25.96 6.55
C GLU A 288 -13.75 25.33 7.46
N VAL A 289 -13.32 24.90 8.64
CA VAL A 289 -14.22 24.35 9.67
C VAL A 289 -13.95 25.06 10.98
N GLN A 290 -15.01 25.38 11.70
CA GLN A 290 -14.89 25.88 13.06
C GLN A 290 -14.68 24.68 14.00
N PHE A 291 -13.69 24.78 14.89
CA PHE A 291 -13.45 23.78 15.90
C PHE A 291 -14.31 24.02 17.15
N PHE A 292 -14.91 22.95 17.65
CA PHE A 292 -15.80 22.95 18.81
C PHE A 292 -15.45 21.79 19.75
N GLY A 293 -16.02 21.81 20.97
CA GLY A 293 -15.83 20.75 21.96
C GLY A 293 -14.35 20.53 22.27
N ILE A 294 -13.88 19.29 22.17
CA ILE A 294 -12.48 18.91 22.44
C ILE A 294 -11.46 19.60 21.53
N LEU A 295 -11.89 20.16 20.39
CA LEU A 295 -11.05 20.94 19.49
C LEU A 295 -11.21 22.46 19.69
N SER A 296 -12.12 22.93 20.54
CA SER A 296 -12.34 24.38 20.74
C SER A 296 -11.07 25.06 21.28
N SER A 297 -10.79 26.29 20.83
CA SER A 297 -9.76 27.16 21.43
C SER A 297 -10.29 28.00 22.59
N ASP A 298 -11.60 27.94 22.85
CA ASP A 298 -12.20 28.66 23.96
C ASP A 298 -11.95 27.88 25.27
N PRO A 299 -11.15 28.41 26.21
CA PRO A 299 -10.86 27.72 27.47
C PRO A 299 -12.10 27.53 28.34
N SER A 300 -13.19 28.26 28.10
CA SER A 300 -14.47 28.01 28.80
C SER A 300 -15.18 26.76 28.30
N GLN A 301 -14.90 26.32 27.07
CA GLN A 301 -15.45 25.11 26.45
C GLN A 301 -14.48 23.92 26.50
N ASN A 302 -13.18 24.20 26.44
CA ASN A 302 -12.12 23.20 26.36
C ASN A 302 -10.99 23.54 27.35
N PRO A 303 -11.24 23.43 28.67
CA PRO A 303 -10.26 23.84 29.67
C PRO A 303 -8.94 23.04 29.61
N ASP A 304 -9.00 21.81 29.10
CA ASP A 304 -7.87 20.87 29.12
C ASP A 304 -6.97 20.95 27.88
N PHE A 305 -7.56 21.23 26.71
CA PHE A 305 -6.86 21.11 25.42
C PHE A 305 -6.91 22.38 24.55
N PHE A 306 -7.42 23.51 25.07
CA PHE A 306 -7.62 24.72 24.24
C PHE A 306 -6.35 25.24 23.56
N ASP A 307 -5.18 25.09 24.20
CA ASP A 307 -3.87 25.56 23.73
C ASP A 307 -3.05 24.50 22.97
N TRP A 308 -3.58 23.29 22.77
CA TRP A 308 -2.89 22.19 22.07
C TRP A 308 -2.92 22.37 20.54
N ASN A 309 -2.05 21.67 19.82
CA ASN A 309 -2.21 21.45 18.39
C ASN A 309 -3.45 20.58 18.17
N LYS A 310 -4.32 20.99 17.24
CA LYS A 310 -5.64 20.39 17.07
C LYS A 310 -5.84 20.00 15.62
N VAL A 311 -6.14 18.73 15.39
CA VAL A 311 -6.33 18.16 14.07
C VAL A 311 -7.70 17.53 13.99
N LYS A 312 -8.47 17.88 12.96
CA LYS A 312 -9.68 17.15 12.57
C LYS A 312 -9.40 16.37 11.30
N ILE A 313 -9.30 15.04 11.40
CA ILE A 313 -9.08 14.15 10.26
C ILE A 313 -10.43 13.92 9.58
N ARG A 314 -10.53 14.23 8.28
CA ARG A 314 -11.80 14.16 7.54
C ARG A 314 -12.04 12.76 7.02
N TYR A 315 -13.24 12.24 7.27
CA TYR A 315 -13.59 10.87 6.96
C TYR A 315 -14.22 10.74 5.57
N CYS A 316 -13.58 9.98 4.67
CA CYS A 316 -14.05 9.84 3.29
C CYS A 316 -13.87 8.46 2.64
N ASP A 317 -13.42 7.44 3.36
CA ASP A 317 -13.26 6.07 2.84
C ASP A 317 -14.50 5.18 3.04
N GLY A 318 -15.45 5.60 3.88
CA GLY A 318 -16.67 4.84 4.16
C GLY A 318 -16.49 3.56 4.98
N GLY A 319 -15.25 3.26 5.40
CA GLY A 319 -14.85 2.06 6.12
C GLY A 319 -14.16 2.33 7.45
N SER A 320 -14.38 3.47 8.12
CA SER A 320 -13.69 3.82 9.38
C SER A 320 -12.16 3.81 9.31
N PHE A 321 -11.58 4.30 8.21
CA PHE A 321 -10.14 4.23 7.98
C PHE A 321 -9.60 2.79 8.09
N SER A 322 -10.45 1.79 7.82
CA SER A 322 -10.06 0.39 7.88
C SER A 322 -9.84 -0.17 6.49
N GLY A 323 -8.87 -1.08 6.39
CA GLY A 323 -8.63 -1.88 5.19
C GLY A 323 -8.04 -1.11 4.01
N HIS A 324 -7.60 -1.91 3.04
CA HIS A 324 -7.11 -1.49 1.73
C HIS A 324 -7.39 -2.60 0.72
N PRO A 325 -8.66 -2.94 0.43
CA PRO A 325 -8.96 -3.82 -0.70
C PRO A 325 -8.57 -3.14 -2.02
N ASP A 326 -8.34 -3.94 -3.06
CA ASP A 326 -8.22 -3.45 -4.43
C ASP A 326 -9.46 -2.62 -4.81
N SER A 327 -9.29 -1.68 -5.75
CA SER A 327 -10.42 -0.87 -6.23
C SER A 327 -11.54 -1.77 -6.74
N GLU A 328 -12.77 -1.53 -6.28
CA GLU A 328 -13.93 -2.29 -6.75
C GLU A 328 -14.59 -1.55 -7.90
N PHE A 329 -14.59 -2.15 -9.10
CA PHE A 329 -15.38 -1.67 -10.23
C PHE A 329 -16.71 -2.43 -10.27
N LYS A 330 -17.82 -1.76 -9.94
CA LYS A 330 -19.16 -2.37 -9.97
C LYS A 330 -20.18 -1.40 -10.58
N ASN A 331 -20.99 -1.92 -11.52
CA ASN A 331 -22.05 -1.17 -12.21
C ASN A 331 -21.56 0.14 -12.89
N GLY A 332 -20.33 0.16 -13.40
CA GLY A 332 -19.76 1.33 -14.08
C GLY A 332 -19.24 2.43 -13.15
N THR A 333 -19.24 2.19 -11.83
CA THR A 333 -18.68 3.09 -10.82
C THR A 333 -17.48 2.41 -10.15
N GLU A 334 -16.38 3.14 -10.04
CA GLU A 334 -15.16 2.70 -9.34
C GLU A 334 -15.18 3.20 -7.89
N PHE A 335 -14.81 2.33 -6.95
CA PHE A 335 -14.73 2.66 -5.52
C PHE A 335 -13.33 2.48 -4.98
N PHE A 336 -12.86 3.48 -4.24
CA PHE A 336 -11.57 3.46 -3.57
C PHE A 336 -11.74 3.38 -2.05
N PHE A 337 -11.79 2.17 -1.51
CA PHE A 337 -11.80 1.94 -0.06
C PHE A 337 -10.36 1.98 0.47
N ARG A 338 -9.79 3.19 0.58
CA ARG A 338 -8.37 3.40 0.95
C ARG A 338 -8.18 3.77 2.42
N GLY A 339 -9.05 3.32 3.31
CA GLY A 339 -9.11 3.76 4.71
C GLY A 339 -7.77 3.69 5.45
N GLN A 340 -7.10 2.54 5.40
CA GLN A 340 -5.77 2.35 6.02
C GLN A 340 -4.72 3.28 5.41
N VAL A 341 -4.71 3.42 4.08
CA VAL A 341 -3.71 4.23 3.36
C VAL A 341 -3.92 5.72 3.58
N ILE A 342 -5.17 6.16 3.71
CA ILE A 342 -5.48 7.54 4.11
C ILE A 342 -4.98 7.81 5.54
N TRP A 343 -5.21 6.88 6.47
CA TRP A 343 -4.72 7.00 7.83
C TRP A 343 -3.20 7.16 7.88
N GLU A 344 -2.47 6.27 7.21
CA GLU A 344 -1.00 6.32 7.11
C GLU A 344 -0.53 7.66 6.53
N ALA A 345 -1.09 8.08 5.40
CA ALA A 345 -0.71 9.33 4.74
C ALA A 345 -0.94 10.57 5.64
N VAL A 346 -2.06 10.62 6.37
CA VAL A 346 -2.34 11.73 7.30
C VAL A 346 -1.38 11.69 8.49
N MET A 347 -1.10 10.52 9.08
CA MET A 347 -0.16 10.42 10.21
C MET A 347 1.24 10.86 9.81
N ASP A 348 1.72 10.42 8.66
CA ASP A 348 3.04 10.78 8.15
C ASP A 348 3.20 12.29 7.94
N GLU A 349 2.19 12.92 7.34
CA GLU A 349 2.18 14.37 7.16
C GLU A 349 2.21 15.08 8.51
N LEU A 350 1.38 14.66 9.48
CA LEU A 350 1.36 15.25 10.82
C LEU A 350 2.69 15.07 11.55
N LEU A 351 3.35 13.90 11.43
CA LEU A 351 4.68 13.64 11.97
C LEU A 351 5.72 14.61 11.41
N SER A 352 5.67 14.86 10.09
CA SER A 352 6.60 15.77 9.40
C SER A 352 6.46 17.23 9.86
N ILE A 353 5.25 17.67 10.21
CA ILE A 353 4.98 19.06 10.62
C ILE A 353 5.05 19.29 12.14
N GLY A 354 5.41 18.27 12.91
CA GLY A 354 5.82 18.42 14.32
C GLY A 354 5.21 17.44 15.32
N LEU A 355 4.28 16.55 14.91
CA LEU A 355 3.73 15.52 15.79
C LEU A 355 4.81 14.56 16.30
N SER A 356 5.89 14.37 15.54
CA SER A 356 7.08 13.59 15.92
C SER A 356 7.78 14.11 17.19
N ASN A 357 7.54 15.36 17.59
CA ASN A 357 8.10 15.98 18.80
C ASN A 357 7.09 16.07 19.96
N ALA A 358 5.93 15.41 19.84
CA ALA A 358 4.86 15.54 20.82
C ALA A 358 5.26 14.95 22.18
N LYS A 359 5.04 15.70 23.26
CA LYS A 359 5.15 15.19 24.64
C LYS A 359 3.86 14.56 25.14
N LYS A 360 2.73 15.02 24.61
CA LYS A 360 1.40 14.47 24.89
C LYS A 360 0.60 14.41 23.61
N ALA A 361 -0.06 13.30 23.38
CA ALA A 361 -0.93 13.12 22.23
C ALA A 361 -2.23 12.44 22.64
N LEU A 362 -3.35 12.93 22.13
CA LEU A 362 -4.66 12.33 22.30
C LEU A 362 -5.22 12.01 20.92
N LEU A 363 -5.41 10.73 20.63
CA LEU A 363 -6.23 10.30 19.51
C LEU A 363 -7.67 10.18 19.99
N SER A 364 -8.61 10.77 19.26
CA SER A 364 -10.03 10.71 19.57
C SER A 364 -10.81 10.49 18.30
N GLY A 365 -12.04 10.03 18.41
CA GLY A 365 -12.95 10.00 17.28
C GLY A 365 -14.36 9.70 17.71
N CYS A 366 -15.32 10.15 16.92
CA CYS A 366 -16.74 9.97 17.19
C CYS A 366 -17.37 8.94 16.25
N SER A 367 -18.23 8.04 16.75
CA SER A 367 -18.97 7.06 15.93
C SER A 367 -18.03 6.20 15.06
N ALA A 368 -18.11 6.26 13.73
CA ALA A 368 -17.18 5.62 12.82
C ALA A 368 -15.71 6.03 13.06
N GLY A 369 -15.46 7.28 13.45
CA GLY A 369 -14.13 7.74 13.86
C GLY A 369 -13.70 7.21 15.24
N GLY A 370 -14.66 6.86 16.10
CA GLY A 370 -14.39 6.16 17.35
C GLY A 370 -13.91 4.72 17.10
N LEU A 371 -14.55 4.00 16.16
CA LEU A 371 -14.04 2.71 15.71
C LEU A 371 -12.65 2.85 15.08
N ALA A 372 -12.42 3.86 14.24
CA ALA A 372 -11.10 4.13 13.67
C ALA A 372 -10.05 4.40 14.78
N THR A 373 -10.44 5.13 15.83
CA THR A 373 -9.57 5.36 17.00
C THR A 373 -9.23 4.05 17.70
N LEU A 374 -10.17 3.12 17.82
CA LEU A 374 -9.91 1.80 18.40
C LEU A 374 -8.95 0.97 17.54
N ILE A 375 -9.16 0.98 16.21
CA ILE A 375 -8.32 0.24 15.26
C ILE A 375 -6.88 0.75 15.29
N HIS A 376 -6.71 2.07 15.30
CA HIS A 376 -5.41 2.72 15.10
C HIS A 376 -4.70 3.15 16.39
N CYS A 377 -5.27 2.91 17.56
CA CYS A 377 -4.71 3.41 18.82
C CYS A 377 -3.30 2.87 19.10
N ASP A 378 -3.09 1.57 18.88
CA ASP A 378 -1.80 0.92 19.14
C ASP A 378 -0.75 1.45 18.15
N ASP A 379 -1.07 1.49 16.85
CA ASP A 379 -0.21 2.06 15.81
C ASP A 379 0.12 3.53 16.10
N PHE A 380 -0.86 4.32 16.54
CA PHE A 380 -0.65 5.72 16.93
C PHE A 380 0.30 5.86 18.12
N ARG A 381 0.23 4.95 19.09
CA ARG A 381 1.18 4.92 20.22
C ARG A 381 2.59 4.56 19.76
N GLU A 382 2.70 3.63 18.81
CA GLU A 382 3.98 3.11 18.31
C GLU A 382 4.77 4.12 17.48
N ILE A 383 4.09 4.97 16.70
CA ILE A 383 4.75 5.97 15.84
C ILE A 383 5.21 7.24 16.58
N LEU A 384 4.80 7.43 17.85
CA LEU A 384 5.14 8.60 18.67
C LEU A 384 6.35 8.34 19.59
N PRO A 385 7.00 9.42 20.11
CA PRO A 385 8.13 9.27 21.02
C PRO A 385 7.82 8.33 22.21
N LYS A 386 8.80 7.53 22.60
CA LYS A 386 8.61 6.54 23.68
C LYS A 386 8.25 7.20 25.01
N ASP A 387 8.77 8.40 25.27
CA ASP A 387 8.49 9.23 26.44
C ASP A 387 7.22 10.08 26.31
N ALA A 388 6.59 10.14 25.13
CA ALA A 388 5.32 10.81 24.94
C ALA A 388 4.20 10.10 25.72
N ASN A 389 3.35 10.88 26.37
CA ASN A 389 2.11 10.38 26.98
C ASN A 389 1.00 10.36 25.92
N VAL A 390 0.74 9.18 25.38
CA VAL A 390 -0.28 8.96 24.36
C VAL A 390 -1.52 8.33 24.98
N LYS A 391 -2.69 8.88 24.65
CA LYS A 391 -3.99 8.34 25.05
C LYS A 391 -4.91 8.26 23.85
N CYS A 392 -5.88 7.35 23.92
CA CYS A 392 -6.95 7.24 22.94
C CYS A 392 -8.30 7.39 23.64
N LEU A 393 -9.17 8.21 23.07
CA LEU A 393 -10.54 8.47 23.55
C LEU A 393 -11.53 8.07 22.45
N VAL A 394 -12.08 6.87 22.61
CA VAL A 394 -13.11 6.34 21.72
C VAL A 394 -14.47 6.90 22.15
N ASP A 395 -14.99 7.88 21.40
CA ASP A 395 -16.35 8.36 21.58
C ASP A 395 -17.29 7.62 20.62
N ALA A 396 -17.65 6.40 20.98
CA ALA A 396 -18.76 5.69 20.36
C ALA A 396 -19.86 5.63 21.41
N GLU A 397 -21.05 6.16 21.08
CA GLU A 397 -22.26 6.13 21.90
C GLU A 397 -22.23 5.01 22.98
N ARG A 398 -21.74 5.37 24.20
CA ARG A 398 -21.48 4.51 25.39
C ARG A 398 -20.27 3.55 25.42
N THR A 399 -19.02 3.96 25.25
CA THR A 399 -17.89 3.26 25.94
C THR A 399 -16.72 4.17 26.30
N LEU A 400 -16.51 4.45 27.59
CA LEU A 400 -15.21 4.90 28.11
C LEU A 400 -14.41 3.64 28.48
N LEU A 401 -13.30 3.37 27.78
CA LEU A 401 -12.35 2.32 28.17
C LEU A 401 -11.19 2.96 28.94
N GLU A 402 -11.06 2.68 30.24
CA GLU A 402 -9.74 2.71 30.88
C GLU A 402 -8.98 1.48 30.38
N VAL A 403 -7.79 1.68 29.80
CA VAL A 403 -7.05 0.66 29.06
C VAL A 403 -6.04 -0.07 29.97
N PRO A 404 -6.29 -1.32 30.39
CA PRO A 404 -5.27 -2.35 30.51
C PRO A 404 -5.10 -3.10 29.16
N PRO A 405 -4.06 -3.95 28.99
CA PRO A 405 -3.62 -4.44 27.68
C PRO A 405 -4.73 -5.07 26.83
N LEU A 406 -4.80 -4.68 25.55
CA LEU A 406 -5.80 -5.03 24.55
C LEU A 406 -5.96 -6.54 24.26
N SER A 407 -5.10 -7.40 24.84
CA SER A 407 -5.11 -8.85 24.59
C SER A 407 -6.38 -9.55 25.07
N ASP A 408 -7.09 -8.99 26.05
CA ASP A 408 -8.28 -9.65 26.62
C ASP A 408 -9.60 -9.21 25.96
N PHE A 409 -9.64 -8.03 25.32
CA PHE A 409 -10.81 -7.58 24.57
C PHE A 409 -10.88 -8.21 23.17
N ILE A 410 -9.72 -8.44 22.53
CA ILE A 410 -9.63 -9.16 21.25
C ILE A 410 -10.05 -10.64 21.41
N LYS A 411 -9.78 -11.27 22.55
CA LYS A 411 -10.31 -12.62 22.84
C LYS A 411 -11.84 -12.64 22.90
N MET A 412 -12.49 -11.56 23.32
CA MET A 412 -13.96 -11.49 23.37
C MET A 412 -14.58 -11.32 21.97
N LEU A 413 -13.96 -10.50 21.10
CA LEU A 413 -14.41 -10.30 19.71
C LEU A 413 -14.10 -11.49 18.80
N LEU A 414 -12.99 -12.20 19.03
CA LEU A 414 -12.64 -13.41 18.28
C LEU A 414 -13.36 -14.69 18.77
N THR A 415 -14.03 -14.65 19.94
CA THR A 415 -14.82 -15.78 20.46
C THR A 415 -16.32 -15.68 20.16
N SER A 416 -16.82 -14.57 19.61
CA SER A 416 -18.18 -14.55 19.06
C SER A 416 -18.23 -15.32 17.75
N ARG A 417 -18.51 -16.63 17.85
CA ARG A 417 -18.94 -17.47 16.73
C ARG A 417 -20.22 -16.88 16.13
N VAL A 418 -20.08 -16.06 15.10
CA VAL A 418 -21.19 -15.68 14.21
C VAL A 418 -20.78 -16.00 12.77
N TRP A 419 -20.47 -17.28 12.51
CA TRP A 419 -20.54 -17.94 11.21
C TRP A 419 -20.48 -19.45 11.46
N GLN A 420 -21.59 -20.07 11.87
CA GLN A 420 -21.79 -21.52 11.76
C GLN A 420 -23.29 -21.86 11.75
N LYS A 421 -23.76 -22.28 10.57
CA LYS A 421 -25.05 -22.96 10.23
C LYS A 421 -26.30 -22.08 10.37
N ALA A 422 -27.25 -22.03 9.44
CA ALA A 422 -27.63 -22.90 8.33
C ALA A 422 -28.10 -22.07 7.12
#